data_AF-A0A2V5V4N5-F1
#
_entry.id   AF-A0A2V5V4N5-F1
#
_cell.length_a   1.000
_cell.length_b   1.000
_cell.length_c   1.000
_cell.angle_alpha   90.00
_cell.angle_beta   90.00
_cell.angle_gamma   90.00
#
_symmetry.space_group_name_H-M   'P 1'
#
loop_
_entity.id
_entity.type
_entity.pdbx_description
1 polymer ?
#
loop_
_entity_poly.entity_id
_entity_poly.type
_entity_poly.pdbx_seq_one_letter_code
_entity_poly.pdbx_strand_id
1 'polypeptide(L)'
;MKRIVLALILGLGATIARADEYDIIDDIFRSTDPLAQRDEYGLLHQGRHVNATDFAPRYHYRFFYYFKAPEQLIVQPGYVGSMQTALRRLGYYCGPVDGVFTPEVADAIARLQKNYSMRVTGTLTDPVRRALHMP
;
A
#
# COMPACT_ATOMS: atom_id res chain seq x y z
N MET A 1 -21.60 -7.04 39.23
CA MET A 1 -21.91 -6.91 37.79
C MET A 1 -20.89 -6.07 36.99
N LYS A 2 -20.25 -5.03 37.53
CA LYS A 2 -19.28 -4.18 36.78
C LYS A 2 -17.91 -4.84 36.48
N ARG A 3 -17.44 -5.77 37.31
CA ARG A 3 -16.14 -6.45 37.14
C ARG A 3 -16.11 -7.49 36.01
N ILE A 4 -17.26 -8.08 35.67
CA ILE A 4 -17.38 -9.10 34.61
C ILE A 4 -17.31 -8.44 33.23
N VAL A 5 -17.86 -7.23 33.09
CA VAL A 5 -17.81 -6.46 31.84
C VAL A 5 -16.37 -6.09 31.46
N LEU A 6 -15.54 -5.73 32.45
CA LEU A 6 -14.15 -5.34 32.21
C LEU A 6 -13.27 -6.53 31.78
N ALA A 7 -13.55 -7.73 32.30
CA ALA A 7 -12.88 -8.97 31.88
C ALA A 7 -13.32 -9.40 30.46
N LEU A 8 -14.57 -9.13 30.08
CA LEU A 8 -15.07 -9.43 28.73
C LEU A 8 -14.46 -8.49 27.69
N ILE A 9 -14.25 -7.21 28.02
CA ILE A 9 -13.55 -6.24 27.16
C ILE A 9 -12.07 -6.62 26.97
N LEU A 10 -11.38 -7.02 28.04
CA LEU A 10 -9.98 -7.48 27.95
C LEU A 10 -9.84 -8.84 27.24
N GLY A 11 -10.80 -9.75 27.43
CA GLY A 11 -10.86 -11.04 26.73
C GLY A 11 -11.13 -10.88 25.22
N LEU A 12 -11.99 -9.93 24.83
CA LEU A 12 -12.24 -9.60 23.43
C LEU A 12 -11.07 -8.85 22.77
N GLY A 13 -10.29 -8.09 23.54
CA GLY A 13 -9.06 -7.43 23.05
C GLY A 13 -7.96 -8.43 22.66
N ALA A 14 -7.90 -9.59 23.31
CA ALA A 14 -6.91 -10.62 23.01
C ALA A 14 -7.24 -11.47 21.78
N THR A 15 -8.51 -11.53 21.35
CA THR A 15 -8.91 -12.28 20.13
C THR A 15 -8.73 -11.48 18.84
N ILE A 16 -8.66 -10.15 18.91
CA ILE A 16 -8.36 -9.30 17.74
C ILE A 16 -6.88 -9.44 17.31
N ALA A 17 -6.00 -9.94 18.18
CA ALA A 17 -4.58 -10.11 17.89
C ALA A 17 -4.23 -11.41 17.12
N ARG A 18 -5.21 -12.28 16.80
CA ARG A 18 -4.96 -13.56 16.10
C ARG A 18 -5.96 -13.86 14.97
N ALA A 19 -6.27 -12.85 14.16
CA ALA A 19 -6.96 -13.06 12.88
C ALA A 19 -5.97 -12.89 11.71
N ASP A 20 -4.91 -13.70 11.73
CA ASP A 20 -4.02 -13.93 10.59
C ASP A 20 -4.66 -14.97 9.63
N GLU A 21 -5.74 -14.68 8.89
CA GLU A 21 -6.05 -15.62 7.77
C GLU A 21 -6.93 -15.21 6.58
N TYR A 22 -7.64 -14.08 6.52
CA TYR A 22 -8.51 -13.87 5.33
C TYR A 22 -8.58 -12.42 4.85
N ASP A 23 -7.80 -12.13 3.79
CA ASP A 23 -8.20 -11.20 2.71
C ASP A 23 -7.61 -11.66 1.35
N ILE A 24 -7.70 -12.97 1.13
CA ILE A 24 -7.56 -13.66 -0.16
C ILE A 24 -8.92 -13.56 -0.85
N ILE A 25 -9.39 -12.37 -1.30
CA ILE A 25 -10.50 -12.31 -2.26
C ILE A 25 -10.29 -11.29 -3.40
N ASP A 26 -9.42 -10.27 -3.29
CA ASP A 26 -9.14 -9.38 -4.44
C ASP A 26 -7.72 -9.47 -5.05
N ASP A 27 -6.79 -10.23 -4.45
CA ASP A 27 -5.37 -10.25 -4.86
C ASP A 27 -4.82 -11.64 -5.26
N ILE A 28 -5.66 -12.67 -5.39
CA ILE A 28 -5.20 -14.07 -5.63
C ILE A 28 -4.47 -14.24 -6.98
N PHE A 29 -4.82 -13.44 -8.01
CA PHE A 29 -4.30 -13.64 -9.37
C PHE A 29 -3.84 -12.37 -10.10
N ARG A 30 -3.79 -11.21 -9.44
CA ARG A 30 -3.41 -9.95 -10.11
C ARG A 30 -2.48 -9.09 -9.25
N SER A 31 -1.21 -9.49 -9.17
CA SER A 31 -0.15 -8.47 -9.19
C SER A 31 -0.35 -7.62 -10.45
N THR A 32 -0.77 -6.37 -10.25
CA THR A 32 -0.89 -5.38 -11.32
C THR A 32 0.45 -4.79 -11.71
N ASP A 33 1.53 -5.50 -11.39
CA ASP A 33 2.84 -5.25 -11.95
C ASP A 33 2.99 -5.94 -13.32
N PRO A 34 3.02 -5.19 -14.44
CA PRO A 34 3.25 -5.75 -15.77
C PRO A 34 4.69 -6.24 -15.94
N LEU A 35 5.61 -5.88 -15.03
CA LEU A 35 7.00 -6.37 -15.00
C LEU A 35 7.19 -7.56 -14.05
N ALA A 36 6.17 -7.97 -13.29
CA ALA A 36 6.28 -9.15 -12.45
C ALA A 36 6.54 -10.38 -13.33
N GLN A 37 7.50 -11.21 -12.91
CA GLN A 37 7.86 -12.41 -13.66
C GLN A 37 6.66 -13.36 -13.71
N ARG A 38 6.28 -13.77 -14.91
CA ARG A 38 5.14 -14.65 -15.18
C ARG A 38 5.58 -15.90 -15.92
N ASP A 39 4.89 -17.00 -15.67
CA ASP A 39 4.95 -18.21 -16.48
C ASP A 39 3.62 -18.43 -17.21
N GLU A 40 3.46 -19.61 -17.81
CA GLU A 40 2.25 -20.02 -18.52
C GLU A 40 1.00 -20.09 -17.61
N TYR A 41 1.19 -20.25 -16.30
CA TYR A 41 0.11 -20.42 -15.33
C TYR A 41 -0.18 -19.15 -14.50
N GLY A 42 0.67 -18.13 -14.56
CA GLY A 42 0.43 -16.85 -13.91
C GLY A 42 1.69 -16.20 -13.35
N LEU A 43 1.58 -15.57 -12.18
CA LEU A 43 2.69 -14.92 -11.51
C LEU A 43 3.58 -15.96 -10.84
N LEU A 44 4.89 -15.87 -11.06
CA LEU A 44 5.83 -16.69 -10.33
C LEU A 44 5.85 -16.27 -8.86
N HIS A 45 5.44 -17.17 -7.97
CA HIS A 45 5.56 -16.96 -6.52
C HIS A 45 7.01 -16.77 -6.05
N GLN A 46 7.98 -17.19 -6.87
CA GLN A 46 9.41 -17.04 -6.64
C GLN A 46 10.09 -16.71 -7.98
N GLY A 47 10.02 -15.44 -8.39
CA GLY A 47 10.83 -14.94 -9.49
C GLY A 47 12.33 -15.01 -9.15
N ARG A 48 13.19 -14.97 -10.18
CA ARG A 48 14.65 -14.92 -10.01
C ARG A 48 15.09 -13.71 -9.18
N HIS A 49 14.30 -12.64 -9.20
CA HIS A 49 14.42 -11.48 -8.35
C HIS A 49 13.12 -11.32 -7.55
N VAL A 50 13.27 -11.20 -6.24
CA VAL A 50 12.18 -10.94 -5.31
C VAL A 50 12.09 -9.44 -5.08
N ASN A 51 10.90 -8.84 -5.23
CA ASN A 51 10.74 -7.42 -4.97
C ASN A 51 10.58 -7.17 -3.48
N ALA A 52 11.16 -6.08 -2.97
CA ALA A 52 11.01 -5.70 -1.56
C ALA A 52 9.52 -5.50 -1.15
N THR A 53 8.66 -5.18 -2.12
CA THR A 53 7.20 -5.07 -1.95
C THR A 53 6.50 -6.38 -1.63
N ASP A 54 7.08 -7.52 -2.00
CA ASP A 54 6.47 -8.84 -1.88
C ASP A 54 6.62 -9.40 -0.45
N PHE A 55 7.65 -8.97 0.28
CA PHE A 55 7.88 -9.32 1.69
C PHE A 55 7.50 -8.22 2.68
N ALA A 56 7.06 -7.06 2.17
CA ALA A 56 6.76 -5.92 3.02
C ALA A 56 5.55 -6.21 3.93
N PRO A 57 5.66 -6.02 5.27
CA PRO A 57 4.52 -6.14 6.15
C PRO A 57 3.44 -5.14 5.73
N ARG A 58 2.31 -5.64 5.22
CA ARG A 58 1.12 -4.83 4.97
C ARG A 58 0.28 -4.85 6.24
N TYR A 59 -0.17 -3.68 6.71
CA TYR A 59 -1.11 -3.65 7.82
C TYR A 59 -2.41 -4.30 7.37
N HIS A 60 -2.77 -5.41 8.04
CA HIS A 60 -3.98 -6.19 7.78
C HIS A 60 -5.25 -5.33 7.68
N TYR A 61 -5.40 -4.31 8.55
CA TYR A 61 -6.48 -3.33 8.42
C TYR A 61 -6.02 -2.06 7.74
N ARG A 62 -6.62 -1.81 6.57
CA ARG A 62 -6.44 -0.59 5.78
C ARG A 62 -6.72 0.69 6.58
N PHE A 63 -7.60 0.59 7.58
CA PHE A 63 -7.91 1.66 8.54
C PHE A 63 -6.67 2.27 9.18
N PHE A 64 -5.63 1.48 9.50
CA PHE A 64 -4.44 1.99 10.19
C PHE A 64 -3.60 2.95 9.35
N TYR A 65 -3.68 2.89 8.02
CA TYR A 65 -2.95 3.82 7.16
C TYR A 65 -3.48 5.25 7.25
N TYR A 66 -4.79 5.43 7.49
CA TYR A 66 -5.40 6.77 7.62
C TYR A 66 -4.83 7.57 8.81
N PHE A 67 -4.38 6.88 9.85
CA PHE A 67 -3.83 7.50 11.07
C PHE A 67 -2.31 7.69 11.01
N LYS A 68 -1.65 7.30 9.91
CA LYS A 68 -0.20 7.45 9.76
C LYS A 68 0.16 8.75 9.08
N ALA A 69 1.25 9.34 9.56
CA ALA A 69 1.85 10.50 8.90
C ALA A 69 2.43 10.10 7.53
N PRO A 70 2.40 10.98 6.52
CA PRO A 70 2.97 10.70 5.21
C PRO A 70 4.43 10.23 5.27
N GLU A 71 5.22 10.79 6.18
CA GLU A 71 6.62 10.41 6.43
C GLU A 71 6.77 8.95 6.86
N GLN A 72 5.82 8.41 7.62
CA GLN A 72 5.82 7.01 8.03
C GLN A 72 5.36 6.08 6.90
N LEU A 73 4.60 6.61 5.94
CA LEU A 73 4.07 5.85 4.80
C LEU A 73 5.11 5.70 3.69
N ILE A 74 5.90 6.75 3.42
CA ILE A 74 6.97 6.70 2.40
C ILE A 74 8.12 5.75 2.76
N VAL A 75 8.27 5.41 4.03
CA VAL A 75 9.27 4.43 4.51
C VAL A 75 8.76 2.99 4.36
N GLN A 76 7.46 2.79 4.18
CA GLN A 76 6.87 1.45 4.07
C GLN A 76 6.86 0.97 2.61
N PRO A 77 7.67 -0.03 2.24
CA PRO A 77 7.79 -0.44 0.85
C PRO A 77 6.47 -0.97 0.25
N GLY A 78 5.63 -1.64 1.05
CA GLY A 78 4.32 -2.09 0.59
C GLY A 78 3.35 -0.94 0.27
N TYR A 79 3.40 0.15 1.05
CA TYR A 79 2.60 1.34 0.78
C TYR A 79 3.11 2.09 -0.45
N VAL A 80 4.43 2.29 -0.55
CA VAL A 80 5.06 2.95 -1.70
C VAL A 80 4.82 2.16 -2.98
N GLY A 81 4.91 0.82 -2.96
CA GLY A 81 4.61 -0.02 -4.12
C GLY A 81 3.16 0.13 -4.57
N SER A 82 2.23 0.20 -3.62
CA SER A 82 0.81 0.47 -3.91
C SER A 82 0.63 1.86 -4.53
N MET A 83 1.35 2.87 -4.05
CA MET A 83 1.34 4.24 -4.59
C MET A 83 1.93 4.32 -5.99
N GLN A 84 3.10 3.72 -6.23
CA GLN A 84 3.72 3.62 -7.56
C GLN A 84 2.77 2.92 -8.55
N THR A 85 2.10 1.86 -8.11
CA THR A 85 1.08 1.16 -8.90
C THR A 85 -0.09 2.06 -9.25
N ALA A 86 -0.64 2.80 -8.27
CA ALA A 86 -1.75 3.73 -8.50
C ALA A 86 -1.35 4.86 -9.47
N LEU A 87 -0.16 5.44 -9.28
CA LEU A 87 0.40 6.45 -10.18
C LEU A 87 0.58 5.91 -11.61
N ARG A 88 1.03 4.66 -11.76
CA ARG A 88 1.18 4.01 -13.07
C ARG A 88 -0.17 3.71 -13.73
N ARG A 89 -1.16 3.24 -12.97
CA ARG A 89 -2.54 3.02 -13.46
C ARG A 89 -3.16 4.31 -14.00
N LEU A 90 -2.84 5.45 -13.40
CA LEU A 90 -3.29 6.77 -13.84
C LEU A 90 -2.39 7.41 -14.92
N GLY A 91 -1.31 6.74 -15.35
CA GLY A 91 -0.40 7.21 -16.40
C GLY A 91 0.63 8.26 -15.96
N TYR A 92 0.82 8.48 -14.65
CA TYR A 92 1.79 9.45 -14.13
C TYR A 92 3.19 8.90 -13.90
N TYR A 93 3.33 7.58 -13.77
CA TYR A 93 4.57 6.90 -13.44
C TYR A 93 4.84 5.73 -14.38
N CYS A 94 6.06 5.64 -14.91
CA CYS A 94 6.48 4.61 -15.87
C CYS A 94 7.64 3.76 -15.36
N GLY A 95 8.13 4.02 -14.14
CA GLY A 95 9.25 3.30 -13.53
C GLY A 95 8.86 1.95 -12.92
N PRO A 96 9.82 1.25 -12.30
CA PRO A 96 9.59 0.00 -11.61
C PRO A 96 8.72 0.21 -10.35
N VAL A 97 7.93 -0.80 -9.99
CA VAL A 97 7.18 -0.85 -8.72
C VAL A 97 7.98 -1.67 -7.73
N ASP A 98 8.94 -1.03 -7.09
CA ASP A 98 9.91 -1.62 -6.18
C ASP A 98 9.67 -1.24 -4.70
N GLY A 99 8.72 -0.35 -4.44
CA GLY A 99 8.42 0.15 -3.10
C GLY A 99 9.44 1.16 -2.59
N VAL A 100 10.29 1.73 -3.46
CA VAL A 100 11.28 2.74 -3.09
C VAL A 100 10.79 4.12 -3.52
N PHE A 101 10.78 5.07 -2.57
CA PHE A 101 10.43 6.45 -2.89
C PHE A 101 11.62 7.15 -3.56
N THR A 102 11.69 7.07 -4.89
CA THR A 102 12.74 7.69 -5.72
C THR A 102 12.33 9.10 -6.18
N PRO A 103 13.28 9.93 -6.68
CA PRO A 103 12.96 11.22 -7.28
C PRO A 103 11.94 11.12 -8.44
N GLU A 104 11.96 10.02 -9.20
CA GLU A 104 10.99 9.79 -10.29
C GLU A 104 9.55 9.65 -9.78
N VAL A 105 9.37 9.05 -8.60
CA VAL A 105 8.08 8.95 -7.92
C VAL A 105 7.63 10.34 -7.45
N ALA A 106 8.54 11.14 -6.91
CA ALA A 106 8.25 12.52 -6.52
C ALA A 106 7.80 13.37 -7.73
N ASP A 107 8.47 13.22 -8.88
CA ASP A 107 8.08 13.88 -10.13
C ASP A 107 6.71 13.41 -10.64
N ALA A 108 6.41 12.11 -10.52
CA ALA A 108 5.09 11.57 -10.86
C ALA A 108 3.99 12.17 -9.97
N ILE A 109 4.26 12.32 -8.67
CA ILE A 109 3.35 12.99 -7.74
C ILE A 109 3.20 14.47 -8.12
N ALA A 110 4.28 15.17 -8.47
CA ALA A 110 4.22 16.56 -8.90
C ALA A 110 3.36 16.74 -10.16
N ARG A 111 3.46 15.82 -11.14
CA ARG A 111 2.59 15.81 -12.33
C ARG A 111 1.13 15.59 -11.97
N LEU A 112 0.83 14.64 -11.08
CA LEU A 112 -0.53 14.42 -10.59
C LEU A 112 -1.06 15.66 -9.87
N GLN A 113 -0.27 16.26 -8.96
CA GLN A 113 -0.66 17.48 -8.24
C GLN A 113 -0.98 18.62 -9.22
N LYS A 114 -0.17 18.80 -10.25
CA LYS A 114 -0.41 19.80 -11.30
C LYS A 114 -1.74 19.54 -12.02
N ASN A 115 -2.01 18.30 -12.42
CA ASN A 115 -3.22 17.94 -13.15
C ASN A 115 -4.50 18.10 -12.31
N TYR A 116 -4.42 17.82 -11.01
CA TYR A 116 -5.54 17.98 -10.08
C TYR A 116 -5.62 19.40 -9.47
N SER A 117 -4.85 20.37 -10.00
CA SER A 117 -4.82 21.76 -9.49
C SER A 117 -4.51 21.88 -7.99
N MET A 118 -3.64 20.99 -7.50
CA MET A 118 -3.12 21.01 -6.14
C MET A 118 -1.83 21.82 -6.07
N ARG A 119 -1.41 22.19 -4.86
CA ARG A 119 -0.07 22.74 -4.65
C ARG A 119 0.97 21.68 -5.02
N VAL A 120 1.84 21.98 -5.99
CA VAL A 120 2.89 21.08 -6.45
C VAL A 120 4.02 21.07 -5.42
N THR A 121 4.14 19.97 -4.68
CA THR A 121 5.18 19.73 -3.68
C THR A 121 6.07 18.53 -4.02
N GLY A 122 5.59 17.61 -4.87
CA GLY A 122 6.26 16.34 -5.15
C GLY A 122 6.27 15.35 -3.97
N THR A 123 5.53 15.65 -2.90
CA THR A 123 5.47 14.84 -1.68
C THR A 123 4.10 14.22 -1.49
N LEU A 124 4.07 13.08 -0.79
CA LEU A 124 2.82 12.45 -0.39
C LEU A 124 2.07 13.36 0.60
N THR A 125 0.88 13.81 0.20
CA THR A 125 -0.01 14.65 1.00
C THR A 125 -1.42 14.06 0.99
N ASP A 126 -2.28 14.44 1.93
CA ASP A 126 -3.66 13.90 1.98
C ASP A 126 -4.50 14.16 0.73
N PRO A 127 -4.37 15.30 0.02
CA PRO A 127 -5.01 15.48 -1.29
C PRO A 127 -4.52 14.45 -2.32
N VAL A 128 -3.22 14.15 -2.35
CA VAL A 128 -2.63 13.14 -3.24
C VAL A 128 -3.17 11.75 -2.91
N ARG A 129 -3.25 11.39 -1.63
CA ARG A 129 -3.84 10.11 -1.18
C ARG A 129 -5.28 9.96 -1.66
N ARG A 130 -6.08 11.03 -1.50
CA ARG A 130 -7.47 11.06 -2.01
C ARG A 130 -7.55 10.90 -3.52
N ALA A 131 -6.70 11.59 -4.28
CA ALA A 131 -6.66 11.47 -5.74
C ALA A 131 -6.27 10.06 -6.21
N LEU A 132 -5.38 9.39 -5.46
CA LEU A 132 -4.97 8.01 -5.72
C LEU A 132 -5.94 6.96 -5.14
N HIS A 133 -7.02 7.36 -4.48
CA HIS A 133 -7.91 6.48 -3.72
C HIS A 133 -7.14 5.58 -2.72
N MET A 134 -6.12 6.16 -2.09
CA MET A 134 -5.26 5.51 -1.12
C MET A 134 -5.66 5.85 0.32
N PRO A 135 -5.40 4.92 1.25
CA PRO A 135 -5.76 5.07 2.63
C PRO A 135 -4.71 5.86 3.38
#